data_AF-A0A7Z9GZP6-F1
#
_entry.id   AF-A0A7Z9GZP6-F1
#
_cell.length_a   1.000
_cell.length_b   1.000
_cell.length_c   1.000
_cell.angle_alpha   90.00
_cell.angle_beta   90.00
_cell.angle_gamma   90.00
#
_symmetry.space_group_name_H-M   'P 1'
#
loop_
_entity.id
_entity.type
_entity.pdbx_description
1 polymer ?
#
loop_
_entity_poly.entity_id
_entity_poly.type
_entity_poly.pdbx_seq_one_letter_code
_entity_poly.pdbx_strand_id
1 'polypeptide(L)'
;MAGGQGGADMLAFVLGRQLGHICRLHCRRGYQLIVLKEALDQRLKVHVNGEQLRRGLSRTVQITGGIIRFLYTQNQVDEADLFALHLCRNTGFQQETCLDVLRGSVFLRDNELLPTETPLGLETDSFTDKSALQRLKRLRMELDGRVDGDRYGLFRFDTKTAQLKRIADGAIAGSSRVIVLVHGMESDLEPLRQLARDLLPLAKKNDVQVLGFQYASDASLARMSRFLEGEINRVCESAEHFDFVCHSAGGLVFRYYAEQLGGRFHKAVFIGTPHAGSDIAGLQSLLEAMQFLGDLELGYPQALEQAIIDGRGQMGFDLQPESLFLRYLDRGQSQVKRYSIIRGRALSSEYAFLVRTSLIAIRQTLGQQLKNLKQEGFLRQAAQERIERLRLPAEIYRGDLAVTLKSAALQGVTRIKTLDVHHLKLVADVKAWEFVKDCLFAD
;
A
#
# COMPACT_ATOMS: atom_id res chain seq x y z
N MET A 1 32.78 -19.34 -17.66
CA MET A 1 32.29 -19.36 -16.27
C MET A 1 31.05 -18.48 -16.07
N ALA A 2 30.05 -18.52 -16.98
CA ALA A 2 28.84 -17.67 -16.91
C ALA A 2 27.56 -18.43 -16.49
N GLY A 3 27.66 -19.73 -16.15
CA GLY A 3 26.50 -20.60 -15.91
C GLY A 3 26.01 -20.69 -14.45
N GLY A 4 26.72 -20.10 -13.48
CA GLY A 4 26.40 -20.28 -12.05
C GLY A 4 25.43 -19.27 -11.47
N GLN A 5 25.52 -18.00 -11.90
CA GLN A 5 24.81 -16.91 -11.23
C GLN A 5 23.33 -16.83 -11.62
N GLY A 6 23.00 -17.03 -12.90
CA GLY A 6 21.59 -17.01 -13.34
C GLY A 6 20.76 -18.18 -12.81
N GLY A 7 21.38 -19.33 -12.56
CA GLY A 7 20.71 -20.44 -11.87
C GLY A 7 20.30 -20.08 -10.44
N ALA A 8 21.16 -19.33 -9.73
CA ALA A 8 20.87 -18.88 -8.36
C ALA A 8 19.74 -17.84 -8.33
N ASP A 9 19.73 -16.87 -9.25
CA ASP A 9 18.66 -15.86 -9.38
C ASP A 9 17.28 -16.51 -9.62
N MET A 10 17.21 -17.47 -10.55
CA MET A 10 15.96 -18.22 -10.83
C MET A 10 15.50 -19.05 -9.63
N LEU A 11 16.43 -19.74 -8.96
CA LEU A 11 16.12 -20.53 -7.77
C LEU A 11 15.63 -19.63 -6.62
N ALA A 12 16.26 -18.47 -6.43
CA ALA A 12 15.87 -17.48 -5.43
C ALA A 12 14.43 -17.01 -5.66
N PHE A 13 14.01 -16.77 -6.91
CA PHE A 13 12.63 -16.42 -7.22
C PHE A 13 11.65 -17.54 -6.86
N VAL A 14 11.95 -18.78 -7.23
CA VAL A 14 11.07 -19.94 -6.95
C VAL A 14 10.89 -20.15 -5.45
N LEU A 15 11.98 -20.09 -4.69
CA LEU A 15 11.95 -20.22 -3.23
C LEU A 15 11.29 -18.99 -2.58
N GLY A 16 11.59 -17.80 -3.07
CA GLY A 16 11.00 -16.53 -2.63
C GLY A 16 9.48 -16.53 -2.77
N ARG A 17 8.94 -17.16 -3.82
CA ARG A 17 7.48 -17.33 -3.99
C ARG A 17 6.86 -18.21 -2.92
N GLN A 18 7.52 -19.32 -2.55
CA GLN A 18 7.04 -20.18 -1.46
C GLN A 18 7.03 -19.41 -0.13
N LEU A 19 8.08 -18.63 0.13
CA LEU A 19 8.12 -17.72 1.28
C LEU A 19 7.01 -16.69 1.20
N GLY A 20 6.69 -16.16 0.01
CA GLY A 20 5.58 -15.25 -0.23
C GLY A 20 4.24 -15.83 0.23
N HIS A 21 3.93 -17.09 -0.13
CA HIS A 21 2.70 -17.74 0.35
C HIS A 21 2.64 -17.87 1.89
N ILE A 22 3.78 -18.10 2.53
CA ILE A 22 3.88 -18.21 3.99
C ILE A 22 3.71 -16.82 4.64
N CYS A 23 4.48 -15.83 4.19
CA CYS A 23 4.47 -14.47 4.73
C CYS A 23 3.14 -13.75 4.51
N ARG A 24 2.44 -14.03 3.41
CA ARG A 24 1.10 -13.52 3.12
C ARG A 24 -0.02 -14.33 3.79
N LEU A 25 0.33 -15.33 4.60
CA LEU A 25 -0.62 -16.19 5.33
C LEU A 25 -1.61 -16.93 4.42
N HIS A 26 -1.25 -17.20 3.16
CA HIS A 26 -2.11 -17.94 2.22
C HIS A 26 -2.45 -19.33 2.76
N CYS A 27 -1.48 -20.00 3.39
CA CYS A 27 -1.66 -21.32 4.00
C CYS A 27 -2.57 -21.28 5.25
N ARG A 28 -2.60 -20.15 5.98
CA ARG A 28 -3.39 -20.01 7.22
C ARG A 28 -4.88 -20.18 6.96
N ARG A 29 -5.41 -19.61 5.86
CA ARG A 29 -6.82 -19.81 5.45
C ARG A 29 -7.13 -21.29 5.22
N GLY A 30 -6.23 -22.01 4.56
CA GLY A 30 -6.38 -23.45 4.34
C GLY A 30 -6.44 -24.23 5.66
N TYR A 31 -5.51 -23.97 6.59
CA TYR A 31 -5.54 -24.59 7.92
C TYR A 31 -6.78 -24.21 8.74
N GLN A 32 -7.22 -22.94 8.70
CA GLN A 32 -8.44 -22.49 9.38
C GLN A 32 -9.67 -23.22 8.87
N LEU A 33 -9.78 -23.47 7.57
CA LEU A 33 -10.86 -24.26 6.98
C LEU A 33 -10.78 -25.74 7.39
N ILE A 34 -9.58 -26.33 7.49
CA ILE A 34 -9.39 -27.71 7.99
C ILE A 34 -9.83 -27.81 9.46
N VAL A 35 -9.36 -26.92 10.33
CA VAL A 35 -9.71 -26.92 11.76
C VAL A 35 -11.20 -26.66 11.96
N LEU A 36 -11.81 -25.76 11.17
CA LEU A 36 -13.24 -25.52 11.20
C LEU A 36 -14.04 -26.77 10.81
N LYS A 37 -13.55 -27.52 9.81
CA LYS A 37 -14.13 -28.82 9.42
C LYS A 37 -14.09 -29.82 10.55
N GLU A 38 -12.92 -30.03 11.15
CA GLU A 38 -12.73 -30.98 12.25
C GLU A 38 -13.60 -30.63 13.46
N ALA A 39 -13.69 -29.34 13.80
CA ALA A 39 -14.55 -28.86 14.88
C ALA A 39 -16.05 -29.07 14.59
N LEU A 40 -16.49 -28.88 13.34
CA LEU A 40 -17.87 -29.14 12.91
C LEU A 40 -18.18 -30.63 12.90
N ASP A 41 -17.27 -31.45 12.39
CA ASP A 41 -17.39 -32.92 12.35
C ASP A 41 -17.42 -33.53 13.77
N GLN A 42 -16.77 -32.90 14.76
CA GLN A 42 -16.67 -33.42 16.13
C GLN A 42 -17.82 -33.03 17.06
N ARG A 43 -18.49 -31.87 16.94
CA ARG A 43 -19.32 -31.36 18.05
C ARG A 43 -20.58 -30.54 17.75
N LEU A 44 -20.96 -30.28 16.51
CA LEU A 44 -22.08 -29.37 16.25
C LEU A 44 -23.06 -29.95 15.23
N LYS A 45 -24.27 -30.35 15.70
CA LYS A 45 -25.48 -30.43 14.84
C LYS A 45 -25.93 -29.03 14.39
N VAL A 46 -25.01 -28.19 13.95
CA VAL A 46 -25.34 -26.91 13.33
C VAL A 46 -25.62 -27.22 11.87
N HIS A 47 -26.78 -26.77 11.38
CA HIS A 47 -27.11 -26.76 9.95
C HIS A 47 -26.22 -25.74 9.21
N VAL A 48 -24.91 -25.96 9.21
CA VAL A 48 -24.03 -25.40 8.18
C VAL A 48 -24.19 -26.31 6.98
N ASN A 49 -24.41 -25.73 5.80
CA ASN A 49 -24.57 -26.48 4.56
C ASN A 49 -23.26 -27.25 4.27
N GLY A 50 -23.17 -28.51 4.73
CA GLY A 50 -21.94 -29.31 4.72
C GLY A 50 -21.35 -29.48 3.31
N GLU A 51 -22.18 -29.34 2.29
CA GLU A 51 -21.75 -29.24 0.89
C GLU A 51 -20.93 -27.98 0.59
N GLN A 52 -21.33 -26.80 1.07
CA GLN A 52 -20.59 -25.55 0.84
C GLN A 52 -19.22 -25.57 1.53
N LEU A 53 -19.14 -26.11 2.75
CA LEU A 53 -17.88 -26.26 3.47
C LEU A 53 -16.97 -27.28 2.79
N ARG A 54 -17.49 -28.47 2.41
CA ARG A 54 -16.74 -29.48 1.64
C ARG A 54 -16.25 -28.93 0.30
N ARG A 55 -17.09 -28.19 -0.42
CA ARG A 55 -16.69 -27.47 -1.65
C ARG A 55 -15.56 -26.48 -1.35
N GLY A 56 -15.66 -25.66 -0.30
CA GLY A 56 -14.63 -24.71 0.12
C GLY A 56 -13.28 -25.37 0.47
N LEU A 57 -13.31 -26.52 1.16
CA LEU A 57 -12.12 -27.31 1.47
C LEU A 57 -11.49 -27.93 0.24
N SER A 58 -12.29 -28.58 -0.62
CA SER A 58 -11.78 -29.17 -1.87
C SER A 58 -11.19 -28.14 -2.83
N ARG A 59 -11.62 -26.88 -2.71
CA ARG A 59 -11.07 -25.74 -3.47
C ARG A 59 -9.76 -25.19 -2.91
N THR A 60 -9.47 -25.40 -1.62
CA THR A 60 -8.31 -24.78 -0.94
C THR A 60 -7.22 -25.79 -0.61
N VAL A 61 -7.57 -27.08 -0.46
CA VAL A 61 -6.67 -28.13 0.00
C VAL A 61 -6.93 -29.41 -0.76
N GLN A 62 -5.88 -29.96 -1.36
CA GLN A 62 -5.85 -31.30 -1.94
C GLN A 62 -5.01 -32.22 -1.05
N ILE A 63 -5.60 -33.30 -0.55
CA ILE A 63 -4.89 -34.31 0.24
C ILE A 63 -4.66 -35.51 -0.66
N THR A 64 -3.40 -35.88 -0.91
CA THR A 64 -3.04 -37.05 -1.73
C THR A 64 -1.95 -37.84 -1.01
N GLY A 65 -2.23 -39.10 -0.66
CA GLY A 65 -1.26 -39.98 0.01
C GLY A 65 -0.76 -39.47 1.38
N GLY A 66 -1.55 -38.69 2.10
CA GLY A 66 -1.14 -38.08 3.38
C GLY A 66 -0.39 -36.74 3.25
N ILE A 67 -0.10 -36.29 2.01
CA ILE A 67 0.48 -34.97 1.75
C ILE A 67 -0.63 -33.95 1.54
N ILE A 68 -0.58 -32.86 2.29
CA ILE A 68 -1.47 -31.71 2.15
C ILE A 68 -0.87 -30.75 1.13
N ARG A 69 -1.52 -30.62 -0.03
CA ARG A 69 -1.21 -29.62 -1.05
C ARG A 69 -2.21 -28.48 -0.94
N PHE A 70 -1.72 -27.27 -0.69
CA PHE A 70 -2.55 -26.07 -0.75
C PHE A 70 -2.78 -25.64 -2.20
N LEU A 71 -4.04 -25.35 -2.53
CA LEU A 71 -4.42 -24.73 -3.80
C LEU A 71 -4.54 -23.23 -3.55
N TYR A 72 -3.75 -22.43 -4.27
CA TYR A 72 -3.76 -20.99 -4.16
C TYR A 72 -4.69 -20.38 -5.22
N THR A 73 -5.44 -19.36 -4.86
CA THR A 73 -6.18 -18.56 -5.85
C THR A 73 -5.21 -17.78 -6.71
N GLN A 74 -5.69 -17.29 -7.86
CA GLN A 74 -4.83 -16.54 -8.76
C GLN A 74 -4.22 -15.29 -8.11
N ASN A 75 -5.03 -14.54 -7.34
CA ASN A 75 -4.54 -13.37 -6.64
C ASN A 75 -3.43 -13.72 -5.63
N GLN A 76 -3.56 -14.87 -4.94
CA GLN A 76 -2.53 -15.33 -4.00
C GLN A 76 -1.22 -15.72 -4.68
N VAL A 77 -1.28 -16.29 -5.89
CA VAL A 77 -0.08 -16.57 -6.70
C VAL A 77 0.57 -15.26 -7.13
N ASP A 78 -0.22 -14.30 -7.61
CA ASP A 78 0.28 -13.00 -8.04
C ASP A 78 0.93 -12.22 -6.88
N GLU A 79 0.33 -12.23 -5.68
CA GLU A 79 0.89 -11.64 -4.46
C GLU A 79 2.21 -12.30 -4.04
N ALA A 80 2.30 -13.64 -4.18
CA ALA A 80 3.50 -14.40 -3.84
C ALA A 80 4.64 -14.19 -4.85
N ASP A 81 4.33 -14.10 -6.14
CA ASP A 81 5.29 -13.77 -7.19
C ASP A 81 5.87 -12.37 -6.99
N LEU A 82 5.02 -11.40 -6.66
CA LEU A 82 5.43 -10.03 -6.43
C LEU A 82 6.29 -9.92 -5.16
N PHE A 83 5.91 -10.62 -4.09
CA PHE A 83 6.74 -10.76 -2.91
C PHE A 83 8.11 -11.35 -3.25
N ALA A 84 8.17 -12.41 -4.05
CA ALA A 84 9.42 -13.04 -4.48
C ALA A 84 10.32 -12.05 -5.24
N LEU A 85 9.75 -11.32 -6.20
CA LEU A 85 10.45 -10.33 -6.99
C LEU A 85 11.05 -9.20 -6.13
N HIS A 86 10.30 -8.71 -5.13
CA HIS A 86 10.78 -7.71 -4.18
C HIS A 86 11.81 -8.27 -3.19
N LEU A 87 11.67 -9.52 -2.76
CA LEU A 87 12.65 -10.17 -1.92
C LEU A 87 13.98 -10.31 -2.67
N CYS A 88 13.94 -10.70 -3.94
CA CYS A 88 15.11 -10.78 -4.82
C CYS A 88 15.79 -9.41 -4.96
N ARG A 89 15.03 -8.34 -5.21
CA ARG A 89 15.55 -6.96 -5.21
C ARG A 89 16.30 -6.63 -3.92
N ASN A 90 15.68 -6.92 -2.77
CA ASN A 90 16.24 -6.56 -1.47
C ASN A 90 17.51 -7.34 -1.11
N THR A 91 17.67 -8.53 -1.66
CA THR A 91 18.80 -9.43 -1.41
C THR A 91 19.91 -9.29 -2.45
N GLY A 92 19.70 -8.48 -3.50
CA GLY A 92 20.71 -8.18 -4.53
C GLY A 92 20.72 -9.14 -5.71
N PHE A 93 19.74 -10.04 -5.82
CA PHE A 93 19.57 -10.90 -7.00
C PHE A 93 19.09 -10.07 -8.21
N GLN A 94 19.49 -10.49 -9.40
CA GLN A 94 19.15 -9.79 -10.64
C GLN A 94 17.70 -10.09 -11.02
N GLN A 95 16.81 -9.11 -10.80
CA GLN A 95 15.37 -9.28 -10.99
C GLN A 95 14.99 -9.73 -12.42
N GLU A 96 15.74 -9.32 -13.44
CA GLU A 96 15.50 -9.79 -14.81
C GLU A 96 15.77 -11.27 -14.96
N THR A 97 16.89 -11.76 -14.43
CA THR A 97 17.27 -13.17 -14.48
C THR A 97 16.36 -14.03 -13.61
N CYS A 98 15.85 -13.49 -12.49
CA CYS A 98 14.81 -14.14 -11.70
C CYS A 98 13.57 -14.51 -12.54
N LEU A 99 13.19 -13.69 -13.52
CA LEU A 99 12.01 -13.93 -14.36
C LEU A 99 12.25 -15.00 -15.45
N ASP A 100 13.49 -15.46 -15.68
CA ASP A 100 13.79 -16.48 -16.69
C ASP A 100 13.10 -17.81 -16.43
N VAL A 101 12.78 -18.13 -15.17
CA VAL A 101 11.98 -19.32 -14.84
C VAL A 101 10.59 -19.26 -15.47
N LEU A 102 9.99 -18.07 -15.55
CA LEU A 102 8.71 -17.87 -16.21
C LEU A 102 8.89 -17.81 -17.72
N ARG A 103 9.94 -17.15 -18.23
CA ARG A 103 10.24 -17.13 -19.67
C ARG A 103 10.44 -18.54 -20.24
N GLY A 104 11.19 -19.40 -19.54
CA GLY A 104 11.36 -20.80 -19.90
C GLY A 104 10.05 -21.58 -19.85
N SER A 105 9.21 -21.33 -18.84
CA SER A 105 7.88 -21.96 -18.74
C SER A 105 6.93 -21.53 -19.86
N VAL A 106 7.03 -20.26 -20.32
CA VAL A 106 6.31 -19.75 -21.49
C VAL A 106 6.82 -20.44 -22.75
N PHE A 107 8.14 -20.43 -22.98
CA PHE A 107 8.75 -21.05 -24.14
C PHE A 107 8.43 -22.54 -24.29
N LEU A 108 8.43 -23.30 -23.20
CA LEU A 108 8.10 -24.73 -23.20
C LEU A 108 6.61 -25.00 -23.48
N ARG A 109 5.72 -24.03 -23.21
CA ARG A 109 4.27 -24.14 -23.46
C ARG A 109 3.84 -23.55 -24.81
N ASP A 110 4.56 -22.57 -25.33
CA ASP A 110 4.28 -21.88 -26.61
C ASP A 110 4.56 -22.74 -27.86
N ASN A 111 4.94 -24.00 -27.72
CA ASN A 111 4.82 -24.98 -28.81
C ASN A 111 3.35 -25.37 -29.10
N GLU A 112 2.40 -24.93 -28.27
CA GLU A 112 0.97 -24.94 -28.56
C GLU A 112 0.46 -23.48 -28.60
N LEU A 113 0.44 -22.90 -29.81
CA LEU A 113 -0.15 -21.59 -30.09
C LEU A 113 -1.59 -21.51 -29.54
N LEU A 114 -1.88 -20.55 -28.67
CA LEU A 114 -3.25 -20.16 -28.32
C LEU A 114 -3.44 -18.64 -28.31
N PRO A 115 -4.66 -18.17 -28.61
CA PRO A 115 -4.88 -16.96 -29.38
C PRO A 115 -4.69 -15.66 -28.58
N THR A 116 -4.22 -14.67 -29.32
CA THR A 116 -4.15 -13.25 -28.97
C THR A 116 -5.50 -12.72 -28.50
N GLU A 117 -5.43 -11.91 -27.43
CA GLU A 117 -6.51 -11.08 -26.87
C GLU A 117 -7.52 -11.79 -25.96
N THR A 118 -7.15 -11.94 -24.68
CA THR A 118 -8.13 -11.95 -23.59
C THR A 118 -8.14 -10.56 -22.94
N PRO A 119 -9.26 -9.83 -22.95
CA PRO A 119 -9.36 -8.56 -22.25
C PRO A 119 -9.03 -8.70 -20.75
N LEU A 120 -8.25 -7.77 -20.20
CA LEU A 120 -8.12 -7.60 -18.74
C LEU A 120 -9.45 -7.06 -18.20
N GLY A 121 -10.38 -7.96 -17.92
CA GLY A 121 -11.67 -7.60 -17.35
C GLY A 121 -12.37 -8.84 -16.84
N LEU A 122 -12.81 -8.76 -15.57
CA LEU A 122 -13.47 -9.78 -14.76
C LEU A 122 -12.50 -10.67 -13.97
N GLU A 123 -12.19 -10.19 -12.77
CA GLU A 123 -11.78 -11.01 -11.64
C GLU A 123 -12.82 -12.11 -11.41
N THR A 124 -12.52 -13.29 -11.92
CA THR A 124 -13.18 -14.51 -11.47
C THR A 124 -12.19 -15.23 -10.57
N ASP A 125 -12.63 -15.65 -9.39
CA ASP A 125 -11.95 -16.59 -8.49
C ASP A 125 -11.80 -17.97 -9.16
N SER A 126 -11.16 -18.01 -10.33
CA SER A 126 -10.82 -19.23 -11.04
C SER A 126 -9.50 -19.76 -10.49
N PHE A 127 -9.48 -21.05 -10.17
CA PHE A 127 -8.29 -21.80 -9.73
C PHE A 127 -7.41 -22.25 -10.92
N THR A 128 -7.69 -21.74 -12.12
CA THR A 128 -6.88 -21.97 -13.30
C THR A 128 -5.65 -21.08 -13.20
N ASP A 129 -4.50 -21.69 -12.93
CA ASP A 129 -3.18 -21.06 -12.94
C ASP A 129 -3.07 -20.18 -14.20
N LYS A 130 -2.98 -18.85 -14.04
CA LYS A 130 -2.67 -17.94 -15.14
C LYS A 130 -1.50 -18.54 -15.91
N SER A 131 -1.58 -18.52 -17.23
CA SER A 131 -0.45 -18.99 -18.05
C SER A 131 0.81 -18.27 -17.59
N ALA A 132 1.96 -18.96 -17.63
CA ALA A 132 3.24 -18.37 -17.23
C ALA A 132 3.47 -17.00 -17.90
N LEU A 133 2.87 -16.78 -19.07
CA LEU A 133 2.86 -15.53 -19.83
C LEU A 133 2.16 -14.39 -19.11
N GLN A 134 0.97 -14.62 -18.55
CA GLN A 134 0.23 -13.57 -17.82
C GLN A 134 0.94 -13.19 -16.52
N ARG A 135 1.51 -14.17 -15.82
CA ARG A 135 2.35 -13.93 -14.62
C ARG A 135 3.60 -13.14 -14.98
N LEU A 136 4.29 -13.53 -16.06
CA LEU A 136 5.44 -12.80 -16.59
C LEU A 136 5.08 -11.37 -17.00
N LYS A 137 3.96 -11.16 -17.71
CA LYS A 137 3.47 -9.84 -18.11
C LYS A 137 3.27 -8.94 -16.88
N ARG A 138 2.61 -9.44 -15.83
CA ARG A 138 2.37 -8.69 -14.59
C ARG A 138 3.69 -8.28 -13.91
N LEU A 139 4.63 -9.21 -13.75
CA LEU A 139 5.94 -8.91 -13.14
C LEU A 139 6.81 -8.02 -14.02
N ARG A 140 6.63 -8.06 -15.34
CA ARG A 140 7.31 -7.13 -16.25
C ARG A 140 6.76 -5.71 -16.11
N MET A 141 5.43 -5.56 -15.99
CA MET A 141 4.82 -4.25 -15.71
C MET A 141 5.30 -3.67 -14.38
N GLU A 142 5.54 -4.52 -13.39
CA GLU A 142 6.15 -4.14 -12.11
C GLU A 142 7.58 -3.58 -12.28
N LEU A 143 8.44 -4.27 -13.05
CA LEU A 143 9.81 -3.83 -13.29
C LEU A 143 9.90 -2.59 -14.18
N ASP A 144 9.01 -2.47 -15.17
CA ASP A 144 9.02 -1.37 -16.13
C ASP A 144 8.24 -0.14 -15.64
N GLY A 145 7.48 -0.24 -14.54
CA GLY A 145 6.59 0.83 -14.09
C GLY A 145 5.43 1.10 -15.04
N ARG A 146 5.03 0.13 -15.88
CA ARG A 146 3.92 0.32 -16.82
C ARG A 146 2.59 0.26 -16.10
N VAL A 147 1.64 1.09 -16.49
CA VAL A 147 0.26 1.09 -15.97
C VAL A 147 -0.69 1.00 -17.15
N ASP A 148 -1.77 0.24 -17.01
CA ASP A 148 -2.79 0.12 -18.05
C ASP A 148 -3.78 1.30 -17.95
N GLY A 149 -4.07 1.92 -19.10
CA GLY A 149 -5.11 2.93 -19.25
C GLY A 149 -4.63 4.39 -19.19
N ASP A 150 -5.27 5.23 -20.01
CA ASP A 150 -4.90 6.65 -20.21
C ASP A 150 -5.37 7.58 -19.08
N ARG A 151 -6.06 7.01 -18.07
CA ARG A 151 -6.52 7.73 -16.87
C ARG A 151 -5.39 8.08 -15.91
N TYR A 152 -4.19 7.54 -16.13
CA TYR A 152 -3.02 7.74 -15.28
C TYR A 152 -1.94 8.57 -15.98
N GLY A 153 -1.11 9.25 -15.18
CA GLY A 153 -0.01 10.07 -15.65
C GLY A 153 0.02 11.46 -15.03
N LEU A 154 0.70 12.38 -15.71
CA LEU A 154 0.77 13.79 -15.30
C LEU A 154 -0.33 14.63 -15.96
N PHE A 155 -1.05 15.38 -15.12
CA PHE A 155 -2.19 16.21 -15.50
C PHE A 155 -1.99 17.65 -15.05
N ARG A 156 -2.43 18.62 -15.87
CA ARG A 156 -2.59 20.02 -15.46
C ARG A 156 -3.98 20.23 -14.89
N PHE A 157 -4.07 20.99 -13.81
CA PHE A 157 -5.35 21.51 -13.32
C PHE A 157 -5.80 22.67 -14.21
N ASP A 158 -6.91 22.51 -14.92
CA ASP A 158 -7.54 23.60 -15.66
C ASP A 158 -8.30 24.51 -14.69
N THR A 159 -7.85 25.77 -14.58
CA THR A 159 -8.42 26.76 -13.67
C THR A 159 -9.80 27.27 -14.10
N LYS A 160 -10.18 27.07 -15.36
CA LYS A 160 -11.48 27.50 -15.90
C LYS A 160 -12.54 26.41 -15.79
N THR A 161 -12.15 25.16 -16.07
CA THR A 161 -13.09 24.02 -16.13
C THR A 161 -13.03 23.11 -14.91
N ALA A 162 -12.04 23.30 -14.02
CA ALA A 162 -11.71 22.41 -12.91
C ALA A 162 -11.38 20.96 -13.32
N GLN A 163 -11.17 20.70 -14.61
CA GLN A 163 -10.81 19.38 -15.12
C GLN A 163 -9.30 19.15 -15.14
N LEU A 164 -8.94 17.86 -15.12
CA LEU A 164 -7.56 17.40 -15.26
C LEU A 164 -7.27 17.16 -16.75
N LYS A 165 -6.28 17.87 -17.30
CA LYS A 165 -5.84 17.69 -18.69
C LYS A 165 -4.48 17.01 -18.73
N ARG A 166 -4.39 15.82 -19.34
CA ARG A 166 -3.12 15.08 -19.46
C ARG A 166 -2.09 15.92 -20.21
N ILE A 167 -0.86 15.94 -19.71
CA ILE A 167 0.26 16.66 -20.33
C ILE A 167 0.74 15.88 -21.54
N ALA A 168 0.91 16.57 -22.67
CA ALA A 168 1.49 16.00 -23.88
C ALA A 168 3.00 15.75 -23.75
N ASP A 169 3.53 14.86 -24.59
CA ASP A 169 4.95 14.52 -24.61
C ASP A 169 5.79 15.76 -24.92
N GLY A 170 6.90 15.93 -24.21
CA GLY A 170 7.80 17.08 -24.37
C GLY A 170 7.19 18.46 -24.11
N ALA A 171 5.99 18.54 -23.51
CA ALA A 171 5.28 19.81 -23.33
C ALA A 171 5.89 20.73 -22.25
N ILE A 172 6.83 20.23 -21.44
CA ILE A 172 7.53 21.01 -20.41
C ILE A 172 8.93 21.35 -20.90
N ALA A 173 9.20 22.64 -21.07
CA ALA A 173 10.53 23.13 -21.43
C ALA A 173 11.54 22.88 -20.29
N GLY A 174 12.80 22.61 -20.63
CA GLY A 174 13.86 22.31 -19.67
C GLY A 174 14.17 23.43 -18.66
N SER A 175 13.82 24.68 -18.94
CA SER A 175 13.99 25.80 -18.00
C SER A 175 12.78 26.02 -17.08
N SER A 176 11.68 25.28 -17.26
CA SER A 176 10.45 25.49 -16.50
C SER A 176 10.58 25.01 -15.05
N ARG A 177 10.02 25.78 -14.12
CA ARG A 177 9.75 25.33 -12.75
C ARG A 177 8.40 24.63 -12.68
N VAL A 178 8.37 23.46 -12.05
CA VAL A 178 7.16 22.62 -11.99
C VAL A 178 6.94 22.13 -10.57
N ILE A 179 5.72 22.27 -10.06
CA ILE A 179 5.26 21.65 -8.82
C ILE A 179 4.42 20.43 -9.20
N VAL A 180 4.77 19.26 -8.68
CA VAL A 180 4.02 18.01 -8.86
C VAL A 180 3.33 17.63 -7.56
N LEU A 181 2.00 17.57 -7.61
CA LEU A 181 1.14 17.11 -6.53
C LEU A 181 0.97 15.59 -6.64
N VAL A 182 1.31 14.86 -5.59
CA VAL A 182 1.28 13.39 -5.54
C VAL A 182 0.28 12.95 -4.47
N HIS A 183 -0.83 12.33 -4.88
CA HIS A 183 -1.87 11.85 -3.96
C HIS A 183 -1.41 10.62 -3.16
N GLY A 184 -2.18 10.22 -2.15
CA GLY A 184 -1.90 9.07 -1.30
C GLY A 184 -2.34 7.73 -1.90
N MET A 185 -2.76 6.80 -1.04
CA MET A 185 -3.49 5.59 -1.45
C MET A 185 -4.92 5.90 -1.88
N GLU A 186 -5.37 7.14 -1.66
CA GLU A 186 -6.61 7.67 -2.21
C GLU A 186 -6.62 7.43 -3.73
N SER A 187 -7.78 7.08 -4.27
CA SER A 187 -7.90 6.63 -5.66
C SER A 187 -7.69 7.74 -6.71
N ASP A 188 -7.59 9.00 -6.29
CA ASP A 188 -7.39 10.13 -7.19
C ASP A 188 -6.79 11.40 -6.55
N LEU A 189 -6.66 12.43 -7.38
CA LEU A 189 -6.17 13.77 -7.03
C LEU A 189 -7.21 14.66 -6.33
N GLU A 190 -8.44 14.20 -6.08
CA GLU A 190 -9.51 15.01 -5.47
C GLU A 190 -9.09 15.67 -4.15
N PRO A 191 -8.44 14.95 -3.21
CA PRO A 191 -8.07 15.52 -1.91
C PRO A 191 -7.04 16.65 -2.02
N LEU A 192 -6.31 16.70 -3.13
CA LEU A 192 -5.31 17.72 -3.43
C LEU A 192 -5.87 18.88 -4.28
N ARG A 193 -7.12 18.81 -4.75
CA ARG A 193 -7.69 19.84 -5.62
C ARG A 193 -7.77 21.20 -4.94
N GLN A 194 -8.09 21.24 -3.64
CA GLN A 194 -8.12 22.51 -2.91
C GLN A 194 -6.72 23.11 -2.79
N LEU A 195 -5.72 22.32 -2.41
CA LEU A 195 -4.33 22.76 -2.40
C LEU A 195 -3.89 23.29 -3.78
N ALA A 196 -4.26 22.60 -4.86
CA ALA A 196 -3.97 23.06 -6.22
C ALA A 196 -4.59 24.43 -6.50
N ARG A 197 -5.88 24.64 -6.16
CA ARG A 197 -6.57 25.93 -6.31
C ARG A 197 -5.84 27.07 -5.61
N ASP A 198 -5.32 26.83 -4.41
CA ASP A 198 -4.64 27.86 -3.62
C ASP A 198 -3.19 28.11 -4.05
N LEU A 199 -2.54 27.12 -4.69
CA LEU A 199 -1.21 27.26 -5.27
C LEU A 199 -1.23 27.96 -6.63
N LEU A 200 -2.26 27.75 -7.45
CA LEU A 200 -2.32 28.23 -8.83
C LEU A 200 -2.10 29.75 -9.01
N PRO A 201 -2.69 30.66 -8.18
CA PRO A 201 -2.42 32.09 -8.29
C PRO A 201 -0.96 32.46 -8.01
N LEU A 202 -0.34 31.83 -7.00
CA LEU A 202 1.05 32.04 -6.65
C LEU A 202 1.99 31.46 -7.71
N ALA A 203 1.68 30.26 -8.19
CA ALA A 203 2.44 29.59 -9.24
C ALA A 203 2.44 30.44 -10.51
N LYS A 204 1.29 30.99 -10.92
CA LYS A 204 1.19 31.90 -12.07
C LYS A 204 2.04 33.17 -11.89
N LYS A 205 2.06 33.75 -10.68
CA LYS A 205 2.87 34.95 -10.39
C LYS A 205 4.38 34.69 -10.50
N ASN A 206 4.80 33.46 -10.22
CA ASN A 206 6.22 33.05 -10.18
C ASN A 206 6.64 32.21 -11.40
N ASP A 207 5.82 32.16 -12.46
CA ASP A 207 6.05 31.34 -13.66
C ASP A 207 6.32 29.85 -13.37
N VAL A 208 5.54 29.28 -12.44
CA VAL A 208 5.60 27.88 -12.04
C VAL A 208 4.37 27.13 -12.55
N GLN A 209 4.58 25.95 -13.11
CA GLN A 209 3.48 25.06 -13.52
C GLN A 209 3.07 24.15 -12.36
N VAL A 210 1.76 23.92 -12.17
CA VAL A 210 1.26 22.96 -11.17
C VAL A 210 0.65 21.76 -11.89
N LEU A 211 1.18 20.58 -11.61
CA LEU A 211 0.73 19.31 -12.16
C LEU A 211 0.26 18.39 -11.03
N GLY A 212 -0.69 17.51 -11.33
CA GLY A 212 -1.06 16.39 -10.49
C GLY A 212 -0.58 15.08 -11.12
N PHE A 213 0.02 14.21 -10.32
CA PHE A 213 0.38 12.86 -10.72
C PHE A 213 -0.71 11.89 -10.27
N GLN A 214 -1.48 11.38 -11.24
CA GLN A 214 -2.55 10.41 -11.02
C GLN A 214 -2.02 9.01 -11.31
N TYR A 215 -2.10 8.11 -10.33
CA TYR A 215 -1.58 6.74 -10.46
C TYR A 215 -2.52 5.72 -9.83
N ALA A 216 -2.25 4.42 -10.05
CA ALA A 216 -3.07 3.32 -9.55
C ALA A 216 -2.75 3.02 -8.07
N SER A 217 -3.72 3.18 -7.17
CA SER A 217 -3.51 3.01 -5.73
C SER A 217 -3.47 1.54 -5.25
N ASP A 218 -3.87 0.59 -6.10
CA ASP A 218 -3.83 -0.84 -5.84
C ASP A 218 -2.48 -1.51 -6.22
N ALA A 219 -1.65 -0.81 -6.99
CA ALA A 219 -0.33 -1.25 -7.41
C ALA A 219 0.75 -1.08 -6.31
N SER A 220 1.94 -1.66 -6.50
CA SER A 220 3.06 -1.46 -5.58
C SER A 220 3.55 -0.01 -5.63
N LEU A 221 4.13 0.46 -4.52
CA LEU A 221 4.77 1.78 -4.48
C LEU A 221 5.96 1.85 -5.43
N ALA A 222 6.73 0.76 -5.55
CA ALA A 222 7.90 0.71 -6.44
C ALA A 222 7.51 0.87 -7.91
N ARG A 223 6.44 0.21 -8.37
CA ARG A 223 5.92 0.33 -9.74
C ARG A 223 5.43 1.74 -10.01
N MET A 224 4.68 2.34 -9.08
CA MET A 224 4.18 3.71 -9.25
C MET A 224 5.32 4.74 -9.27
N SER A 225 6.43 4.45 -8.59
CA SER A 225 7.63 5.32 -8.60
C SER A 225 8.36 5.26 -9.94
N ARG A 226 8.45 4.08 -10.55
CA ARG A 226 8.97 3.92 -11.92
C ARG A 226 8.02 4.52 -12.95
N PHE A 227 6.71 4.42 -12.73
CA PHE A 227 5.72 5.11 -13.55
C PHE A 227 5.90 6.63 -13.47
N LEU A 228 6.14 7.19 -12.28
CA LEU A 228 6.46 8.60 -12.09
C LEU A 228 7.72 9.00 -12.86
N GLU A 229 8.79 8.20 -12.78
CA GLU A 229 10.02 8.42 -13.55
C GLU A 229 9.75 8.48 -15.06
N GLY A 230 9.01 7.49 -15.58
CA GLY A 230 8.61 7.43 -16.98
C GLY A 230 7.79 8.65 -17.40
N GLU A 231 6.84 9.08 -16.58
CA GLU A 231 6.00 10.25 -16.86
C GLU A 231 6.80 11.55 -16.83
N ILE A 232 7.70 11.74 -15.86
CA ILE A 232 8.59 12.90 -15.80
C ILE A 232 9.47 12.97 -17.05
N ASN A 233 10.07 11.84 -17.45
CA ASN A 233 10.89 11.76 -18.65
C ASN A 233 10.09 11.98 -19.94
N ARG A 234 8.84 11.51 -19.99
CA ARG A 234 7.93 11.70 -21.14
C ARG A 234 7.57 13.17 -21.33
N VAL A 235 7.24 13.89 -20.25
CA VAL A 235 6.78 15.27 -20.36
C VAL A 235 7.92 16.27 -20.43
N CYS A 236 9.12 15.90 -19.97
CA CYS A 236 10.26 16.79 -19.91
C CYS A 236 11.58 16.06 -20.10
N GLU A 237 12.38 16.49 -21.07
CA GLU A 237 13.70 15.89 -21.31
C GLU A 237 14.76 16.42 -20.32
N SER A 238 14.70 17.69 -19.91
CA SER A 238 15.81 18.34 -19.19
C SER A 238 15.46 19.26 -18.01
N ALA A 239 14.21 19.38 -17.57
CA ALA A 239 13.90 20.26 -16.45
C ALA A 239 14.48 19.73 -15.13
N GLU A 240 15.31 20.54 -14.49
CA GLU A 240 15.94 20.24 -13.21
C GLU A 240 15.10 20.72 -12.00
N HIS A 241 14.10 21.58 -12.23
CA HIS A 241 13.33 22.26 -11.18
C HIS A 241 11.93 21.65 -10.97
N PHE A 242 11.88 20.37 -10.62
CA PHE A 242 10.64 19.74 -10.13
C PHE A 242 10.56 19.80 -8.61
N ASP A 243 9.64 20.60 -8.08
CA ASP A 243 9.24 20.56 -6.68
C ASP A 243 8.08 19.57 -6.49
N PHE A 244 8.05 18.87 -5.36
CA PHE A 244 7.02 17.87 -5.08
C PHE A 244 6.24 18.19 -3.80
N VAL A 245 4.92 18.01 -3.86
CA VAL A 245 4.07 18.00 -2.66
C VAL A 245 3.36 16.66 -2.60
N CYS A 246 3.71 15.86 -1.60
CA CYS A 246 3.31 14.48 -1.53
C CYS A 246 2.45 14.22 -0.30
N HIS A 247 1.24 13.72 -0.51
CA HIS A 247 0.33 13.32 0.55
C HIS A 247 0.46 11.84 0.85
N SER A 248 0.50 11.48 2.13
CA SER A 248 0.39 10.10 2.60
C SER A 248 1.38 9.17 1.86
N ALA A 249 0.92 8.03 1.34
CA ALA A 249 1.71 7.07 0.58
C ALA A 249 2.37 7.64 -0.70
N GLY A 250 1.85 8.73 -1.25
CA GLY A 250 2.47 9.44 -2.38
C GLY A 250 3.87 9.94 -2.06
N GLY A 251 4.15 10.22 -0.78
CA GLY A 251 5.50 10.56 -0.34
C GLY A 251 6.48 9.40 -0.46
N LEU A 252 6.01 8.17 -0.30
CA LEU A 252 6.84 6.98 -0.50
C LEU A 252 7.07 6.68 -1.99
N VAL A 253 6.07 6.93 -2.83
CA VAL A 253 6.22 6.91 -4.30
C VAL A 253 7.33 7.88 -4.71
N PHE A 254 7.24 9.13 -4.25
CA PHE A 254 8.26 10.13 -4.51
C PHE A 254 9.63 9.73 -3.94
N ARG A 255 9.71 9.25 -2.69
CA ARG A 255 11.00 8.88 -2.09
C ARG A 255 11.70 7.78 -2.87
N TYR A 256 11.00 6.75 -3.34
CA TYR A 256 11.63 5.72 -4.15
C TYR A 256 12.12 6.29 -5.49
N TYR A 257 11.33 7.16 -6.14
CA TYR A 257 11.78 7.91 -7.32
C TYR A 257 13.06 8.71 -7.04
N ALA A 258 13.09 9.52 -5.99
CA ALA A 258 14.21 10.40 -5.66
C ALA A 258 15.46 9.64 -5.17
N GLU A 259 15.27 8.65 -4.30
CA GLU A 259 16.37 8.01 -3.54
C GLU A 259 16.89 6.75 -4.22
N GLN A 260 16.02 5.98 -4.88
CA GLN A 260 16.38 4.68 -5.46
C GLN A 260 16.55 4.73 -6.98
N LEU A 261 15.78 5.60 -7.66
CA LEU A 261 15.91 5.80 -9.11
C LEU A 261 16.82 6.99 -9.46
N GLY A 262 17.23 7.79 -8.46
CA GLY A 262 18.04 9.00 -8.71
C GLY A 262 17.26 10.09 -9.44
N GLY A 263 15.93 10.08 -9.28
CA GLY A 263 15.02 11.01 -9.93
C GLY A 263 15.38 12.46 -9.66
N ARG A 264 15.25 13.30 -10.70
CA ARG A 264 15.48 14.74 -10.62
C ARG A 264 14.36 15.45 -9.88
N PHE A 265 14.74 16.31 -8.94
CA PHE A 265 13.84 17.17 -8.20
C PHE A 265 14.63 18.34 -7.59
N HIS A 266 13.92 19.37 -7.12
CA HIS A 266 14.45 20.55 -6.43
C HIS A 266 14.20 20.50 -4.91
N LYS A 267 12.94 20.53 -4.47
CA LYS A 267 12.52 20.35 -3.07
C LYS A 267 11.32 19.41 -2.98
N ALA A 268 11.08 18.81 -1.82
CA ALA A 268 9.88 18.01 -1.58
C ALA A 268 9.25 18.32 -0.22
N VAL A 269 7.91 18.42 -0.20
CA VAL A 269 7.11 18.59 1.01
C VAL A 269 6.25 17.34 1.20
N PHE A 270 6.44 16.68 2.34
CA PHE A 270 5.67 15.50 2.74
C PHE A 270 4.56 15.90 3.69
N ILE A 271 3.34 15.41 3.44
CA ILE A 271 2.16 15.67 4.25
C ILE A 271 1.63 14.33 4.74
N GLY A 272 1.86 14.02 6.03
CA GLY A 272 1.39 12.78 6.63
C GLY A 272 2.04 11.51 6.07
N THR A 273 3.19 11.57 5.40
CA THR A 273 3.79 10.39 4.76
C THR A 273 4.28 9.36 5.79
N PRO A 274 3.87 8.08 5.72
CA PRO A 274 4.31 7.03 6.65
C PRO A 274 5.70 6.50 6.29
N HIS A 275 6.76 7.27 6.58
CA HIS A 275 8.15 6.89 6.26
C HIS A 275 8.60 5.57 6.92
N ALA A 276 8.03 5.22 8.08
CA ALA A 276 8.29 3.94 8.75
C ALA A 276 7.08 2.99 8.70
N GLY A 277 6.12 3.25 7.82
CA GLY A 277 4.90 2.46 7.65
C GLY A 277 3.76 2.83 8.62
N SER A 278 2.63 2.15 8.46
CA SER A 278 1.41 2.31 9.25
C SER A 278 0.84 0.94 9.60
N ASP A 279 0.40 0.75 10.85
CA ASP A 279 -0.27 -0.48 11.30
C ASP A 279 -1.73 -0.56 10.79
N ILE A 280 -1.89 -0.69 9.47
CA ILE A 280 -3.20 -0.83 8.79
C ILE A 280 -3.96 -2.04 9.36
N ALA A 281 -3.27 -3.13 9.68
CA ALA A 281 -3.89 -4.33 10.25
C ALA A 281 -4.44 -4.09 11.67
N GLY A 282 -3.71 -3.36 12.50
CA GLY A 282 -4.17 -2.92 13.81
C GLY A 282 -5.37 -1.97 13.71
N LEU A 283 -5.35 -1.03 12.77
CA LEU A 283 -6.46 -0.12 12.49
C LEU A 283 -7.72 -0.86 12.06
N GLN A 284 -7.60 -1.82 11.13
CA GLN A 284 -8.70 -2.67 10.70
C GLN A 284 -9.29 -3.48 11.86
N SER A 285 -8.43 -4.13 12.65
CA SER A 285 -8.87 -4.94 13.79
C SER A 285 -9.63 -4.10 14.82
N LEU A 286 -9.22 -2.84 15.02
CA LEU A 286 -9.91 -1.91 15.90
C LEU A 286 -11.28 -1.50 15.33
N LEU A 287 -11.37 -1.14 14.04
CA LEU A 287 -12.63 -0.74 13.41
C LEU A 287 -13.67 -1.88 13.47
N GLU A 288 -13.25 -3.10 13.13
CA GLU A 288 -14.12 -4.30 13.21
C GLU A 288 -14.65 -4.50 14.64
N ALA A 289 -13.82 -4.29 15.65
CA ALA A 289 -14.25 -4.43 17.04
C ALA A 289 -15.17 -3.30 17.50
N MET A 290 -14.97 -2.06 17.05
CA MET A 290 -15.88 -0.96 17.35
C MET A 290 -17.26 -1.17 16.71
N GLN A 291 -17.31 -1.63 15.46
CA GLN A 291 -18.55 -1.99 14.77
C GLN A 291 -19.28 -3.13 15.49
N PHE A 292 -18.54 -4.11 16.01
CA PHE A 292 -19.12 -5.20 16.79
C PHE A 292 -19.69 -4.75 18.15
N LEU A 293 -19.08 -3.75 18.78
CA LEU A 293 -19.46 -3.32 20.13
C LEU A 293 -20.69 -2.40 20.16
N GLY A 294 -21.03 -1.74 19.04
CA GLY A 294 -22.09 -0.73 18.99
C GLY A 294 -21.76 0.48 19.87
N ASP A 295 -21.73 1.69 19.31
CA ASP A 295 -21.67 2.95 20.07
C ASP A 295 -20.33 3.34 20.75
N LEU A 296 -19.20 3.16 20.08
CA LEU A 296 -18.00 4.00 20.36
C LEU A 296 -17.93 5.13 19.33
N GLU A 297 -18.65 6.22 19.61
CA GLU A 297 -18.57 7.47 18.83
C GLU A 297 -17.22 8.17 19.07
N LEU A 298 -16.15 7.68 18.44
CA LEU A 298 -14.85 8.36 18.45
C LEU A 298 -14.81 9.59 17.52
N GLY A 299 -15.93 10.06 16.97
CA GLY A 299 -16.02 11.28 16.15
C GLY A 299 -15.27 11.28 14.81
N TYR A 300 -14.51 10.21 14.50
CA TYR A 300 -13.68 10.10 13.30
C TYR A 300 -13.78 8.77 12.50
N PRO A 301 -14.91 8.03 12.50
CA PRO A 301 -14.99 6.70 11.86
C PRO A 301 -14.68 6.73 10.35
N GLN A 302 -15.06 7.80 9.64
CA GLN A 302 -14.85 7.92 8.20
C GLN A 302 -13.35 7.98 7.80
N ALA A 303 -12.53 8.70 8.56
CA ALA A 303 -11.09 8.81 8.26
C ALA A 303 -10.38 7.47 8.48
N LEU A 304 -10.81 6.72 9.50
CA LEU A 304 -10.29 5.39 9.81
C LEU A 304 -10.74 4.36 8.76
N GLU A 305 -12.03 4.38 8.40
CA GLU A 305 -12.60 3.50 7.38
C GLU A 305 -11.95 3.71 6.01
N GLN A 306 -11.73 4.96 5.60
CA GLN A 306 -11.05 5.28 4.34
C GLN A 306 -9.62 4.72 4.31
N ALA A 307 -8.85 4.91 5.38
CA ALA A 307 -7.48 4.37 5.48
C ALA A 307 -7.42 2.82 5.37
N ILE A 308 -8.46 2.13 5.84
CA ILE A 308 -8.58 0.67 5.79
C ILE A 308 -9.04 0.20 4.41
N ILE A 309 -10.01 0.89 3.80
CA ILE A 309 -10.49 0.58 2.44
C ILE A 309 -9.35 0.76 1.43
N ASP A 310 -8.62 1.86 1.53
CA ASP A 310 -7.47 2.16 0.67
C ASP A 310 -6.31 1.17 0.90
N GLY A 311 -6.28 0.49 2.06
CA GLY A 311 -5.32 -0.57 2.41
C GLY A 311 -5.46 -1.86 1.61
N ARG A 312 -6.49 -1.99 0.76
CA ARG A 312 -6.71 -3.17 -0.08
C ARG A 312 -5.88 -3.08 -1.35
N GLY A 313 -4.89 -3.95 -1.49
CA GLY A 313 -4.01 -4.01 -2.67
C GLY A 313 -2.54 -4.16 -2.30
N GLN A 314 -1.65 -4.10 -3.29
CA GLN A 314 -0.22 -4.26 -3.02
C GLN A 314 0.35 -3.09 -2.21
N MET A 315 -0.15 -1.87 -2.42
CA MET A 315 0.30 -0.67 -1.68
C MET A 315 0.14 -0.84 -0.17
N GLY A 316 -0.97 -1.44 0.28
CA GLY A 316 -1.20 -1.71 1.71
C GLY A 316 -0.13 -2.60 2.33
N PHE A 317 0.41 -3.55 1.57
CA PHE A 317 1.53 -4.38 2.03
C PHE A 317 2.86 -3.63 2.05
N ASP A 318 3.10 -2.74 1.11
CA ASP A 318 4.32 -1.93 1.08
C ASP A 318 4.35 -0.90 2.23
N LEU A 319 3.17 -0.51 2.73
CA LEU A 319 3.01 0.42 3.85
C LEU A 319 3.11 -0.22 5.23
N GLN A 320 3.11 -1.54 5.33
CA GLN A 320 3.30 -2.21 6.62
C GLN A 320 4.68 -1.83 7.19
N PRO A 321 4.79 -1.58 8.51
CA PRO A 321 6.09 -1.42 9.14
C PRO A 321 6.99 -2.60 8.79
N GLU A 322 8.26 -2.32 8.51
CA GLU A 322 9.25 -3.35 8.13
C GLU A 322 8.97 -4.10 6.82
N SER A 323 8.08 -3.59 5.96
CA SER A 323 7.84 -4.17 4.63
C SER A 323 9.13 -4.26 3.81
N LEU A 324 9.13 -5.17 2.82
CA LEU A 324 10.25 -5.25 1.86
C LEU A 324 10.47 -3.91 1.13
N PHE A 325 9.40 -3.13 0.90
CA PHE A 325 9.53 -1.82 0.29
C PHE A 325 10.29 -0.83 1.20
N LEU A 326 9.85 -0.66 2.45
CA LEU A 326 10.45 0.31 3.38
C LEU A 326 11.90 -0.06 3.73
N ARG A 327 12.18 -1.35 3.96
CA ARG A 327 13.55 -1.84 4.20
C ARG A 327 14.50 -1.60 3.04
N TYR A 328 13.97 -1.59 1.82
CA TYR A 328 14.77 -1.26 0.65
C TYR A 328 14.99 0.25 0.56
N LEU A 329 13.94 1.03 0.77
CA LEU A 329 13.97 2.48 0.69
C LEU A 329 14.92 3.12 1.72
N ASP A 330 14.94 2.62 2.96
CA ASP A 330 15.79 3.14 4.03
C ASP A 330 17.30 3.00 3.79
N ARG A 331 17.72 2.29 2.75
CA ARG A 331 19.13 2.20 2.35
C ARG A 331 19.66 3.49 1.71
N GLY A 332 18.80 4.40 1.27
CA GLY A 332 19.17 5.62 0.55
C GLY A 332 18.62 6.90 1.18
N GLN A 333 19.24 7.45 2.23
CA GLN A 333 18.81 8.72 2.84
C GLN A 333 19.72 9.91 2.46
N SER A 334 20.20 9.97 1.22
CA SER A 334 21.19 10.96 0.78
C SER A 334 20.63 12.38 0.54
N GLN A 335 19.31 12.53 0.41
CA GLN A 335 18.68 13.78 -0.05
C GLN A 335 17.85 14.53 1.00
N VAL A 336 17.89 14.11 2.27
CA VAL A 336 17.01 14.61 3.36
C VAL A 336 17.05 16.11 3.61
N LYS A 337 18.14 16.80 3.23
CA LYS A 337 18.28 18.27 3.36
C LYS A 337 17.28 19.05 2.50
N ARG A 338 16.72 18.41 1.48
CA ARG A 338 15.80 19.02 0.50
C ARG A 338 14.33 18.76 0.85
N TYR A 339 14.09 18.11 1.98
CA TYR A 339 12.78 17.66 2.41
C TYR A 339 12.21 18.57 3.49
N SER A 340 10.89 18.70 3.49
CA SER A 340 10.12 19.34 4.55
C SER A 340 8.95 18.43 4.91
N ILE A 341 8.57 18.39 6.18
CA ILE A 341 7.55 17.45 6.69
C ILE A 341 6.44 18.21 7.40
N ILE A 342 5.21 17.85 7.09
CA ILE A 342 4.00 18.19 7.84
C ILE A 342 3.44 16.88 8.40
N ARG A 343 3.21 16.82 9.71
CA ARG A 343 2.62 15.66 10.37
C ARG A 343 1.44 16.06 11.25
N GLY A 344 0.45 15.18 11.35
CA GLY A 344 -0.75 15.41 12.13
C GLY A 344 -0.75 14.73 13.49
N ARG A 345 -1.56 15.26 14.39
CA ARG A 345 -1.97 14.65 15.64
C ARG A 345 -3.47 14.88 15.83
N ALA A 346 -4.26 13.81 15.78
CA ALA A 346 -5.71 13.92 15.85
C ALA A 346 -6.23 14.12 17.28
N LEU A 347 -5.64 13.44 18.26
CA LEU A 347 -6.06 13.50 19.65
C LEU A 347 -5.07 14.32 20.49
N SER A 348 -5.60 15.17 21.37
CA SER A 348 -4.79 15.80 22.41
C SER A 348 -4.18 14.74 23.33
N SER A 349 -3.10 15.07 24.03
CA SER A 349 -2.39 14.09 24.89
C SER A 349 -3.28 13.59 26.02
N GLU A 350 -4.16 14.46 26.53
CA GLU A 350 -5.14 14.16 27.58
C GLU A 350 -6.23 13.23 27.06
N TYR A 351 -6.79 13.52 25.89
CA TYR A 351 -7.85 12.69 25.30
C TYR A 351 -7.31 11.32 24.85
N ALA A 352 -6.10 11.28 24.31
CA ALA A 352 -5.39 10.05 23.99
C ALA A 352 -5.20 9.14 25.22
N PHE A 353 -4.89 9.73 26.38
CA PHE A 353 -4.82 8.99 27.65
C PHE A 353 -6.17 8.42 28.04
N LEU A 354 -7.24 9.22 27.98
CA LEU A 354 -8.61 8.80 28.29
C LEU A 354 -9.07 7.62 27.41
N VAL A 355 -8.94 7.74 26.08
CA VAL A 355 -9.34 6.66 25.14
C VAL A 355 -8.58 5.37 25.44
N ARG A 356 -7.28 5.47 25.73
CA ARG A 356 -6.47 4.30 26.10
C ARG A 356 -6.95 3.64 27.39
N THR A 357 -7.26 4.43 28.42
CA THR A 357 -7.79 3.90 29.68
C THR A 357 -9.17 3.26 29.51
N SER A 358 -10.05 3.86 28.71
CA SER A 358 -11.38 3.32 28.41
C SER A 358 -11.28 1.98 27.70
N LEU A 359 -10.38 1.83 26.72
CA LEU A 359 -10.20 0.55 26.03
C LEU A 359 -9.70 -0.56 26.97
N ILE A 360 -8.82 -0.23 27.93
CA ILE A 360 -8.36 -1.19 28.94
C ILE A 360 -9.53 -1.65 29.83
N ALA A 361 -10.38 -0.71 30.27
CA ALA A 361 -11.56 -1.01 31.06
C ALA A 361 -12.56 -1.88 30.27
N ILE A 362 -12.83 -1.54 29.00
CA ILE A 362 -13.69 -2.34 28.10
C ILE A 362 -13.14 -3.77 27.98
N ARG A 363 -11.82 -3.91 27.75
CA ARG A 363 -11.18 -5.23 27.63
C ARG A 363 -11.34 -6.08 28.89
N GLN A 364 -11.21 -5.45 30.07
CA GLN A 364 -11.43 -6.13 31.35
C GLN A 364 -12.89 -6.56 31.51
N THR A 365 -13.84 -5.67 31.20
CA THR A 365 -15.28 -5.95 31.29
C THR A 365 -15.69 -7.08 30.33
N LEU A 366 -15.26 -7.02 29.06
CA LEU A 366 -15.52 -8.07 28.07
C LEU A 366 -14.89 -9.41 28.49
N GLY A 367 -13.66 -9.38 29.01
CA GLY A 367 -13.00 -10.58 29.54
C GLY A 367 -13.76 -11.20 30.72
N GLN A 368 -14.33 -10.39 31.59
CA GLN A 368 -15.13 -10.85 32.73
C GLN A 368 -16.49 -11.41 32.28
N GLN A 369 -17.17 -10.75 31.34
CA GLN A 369 -18.41 -11.25 30.75
C GLN A 369 -18.19 -12.58 30.03
N LEU A 370 -17.11 -12.70 29.27
CA LEU A 370 -16.75 -13.93 28.57
C LEU A 370 -16.47 -15.07 29.56
N LYS A 371 -15.86 -14.77 30.72
CA LYS A 371 -15.64 -15.77 31.78
C LYS A 371 -16.94 -16.30 32.39
N ASN A 372 -17.98 -15.47 32.44
CA ASN A 372 -19.29 -15.80 33.00
C ASN A 372 -20.20 -16.55 32.01
N LEU A 373 -19.85 -16.62 30.73
CA LEU A 373 -20.58 -17.42 29.76
C LEU A 373 -20.30 -18.91 30.00
N LYS A 374 -21.38 -19.70 30.17
CA LYS A 374 -21.34 -21.17 30.31
C LYS A 374 -20.88 -21.92 29.05
N GLN A 375 -20.54 -21.20 27.97
CA GLN A 375 -19.98 -21.82 26.76
C GLN A 375 -18.52 -22.24 27.01
N GLU A 376 -18.28 -23.53 27.11
CA GLU A 376 -16.94 -24.11 27.07
C GLU A 376 -16.55 -24.49 25.64
N GLY A 377 -15.32 -24.17 25.22
CA GLY A 377 -14.74 -24.65 23.95
C GLY A 377 -14.08 -23.57 23.08
N PHE A 378 -13.80 -23.96 21.83
CA PHE A 378 -13.06 -23.19 20.82
C PHE A 378 -13.57 -21.75 20.62
N LEU A 379 -14.89 -21.52 20.65
CA LEU A 379 -15.48 -20.19 20.48
C LEU A 379 -15.11 -19.22 21.60
N ARG A 380 -15.04 -19.71 22.85
CA ARG A 380 -14.60 -18.90 24.00
C ARG A 380 -13.11 -18.60 23.89
N GLN A 381 -12.28 -19.56 23.49
CA GLN A 381 -10.86 -19.33 23.26
C GLN A 381 -10.62 -18.32 22.12
N ALA A 382 -11.33 -18.46 21.00
CA ALA A 382 -11.27 -17.52 19.88
C ALA A 382 -11.76 -16.12 20.25
N ALA A 383 -12.83 -16.00 21.04
CA ALA A 383 -13.33 -14.73 21.55
C ALA A 383 -12.35 -14.09 22.55
N GLN A 384 -11.74 -14.89 23.44
CA GLN A 384 -10.74 -14.41 24.37
C GLN A 384 -9.49 -13.91 23.65
N GLU A 385 -9.01 -14.63 22.63
CA GLU A 385 -7.91 -14.16 21.78
C GLU A 385 -8.25 -12.85 21.07
N ARG A 386 -9.49 -12.67 20.60
CA ARG A 386 -9.94 -11.40 19.98
C ARG A 386 -9.95 -10.26 20.98
N ILE A 387 -10.45 -10.48 22.19
CA ILE A 387 -10.46 -9.49 23.28
C ILE A 387 -9.02 -9.13 23.70
N GLU A 388 -8.12 -10.11 23.81
CA GLU A 388 -6.72 -9.86 24.16
C GLU A 388 -5.96 -9.10 23.06
N ARG A 389 -6.35 -9.29 21.80
CA ARG A 389 -5.81 -8.57 20.63
C ARG A 389 -6.38 -7.16 20.45
N LEU A 390 -7.48 -6.79 21.12
CA LEU A 390 -7.96 -5.41 21.16
C LEU A 390 -6.89 -4.52 21.78
N ARG A 391 -6.20 -3.78 20.92
CA ARG A 391 -5.18 -2.79 21.26
C ARG A 391 -5.48 -1.53 20.48
N LEU A 392 -5.30 -0.39 21.12
CA LEU A 392 -5.37 0.90 20.44
C LEU A 392 -4.08 1.06 19.62
N PRO A 393 -4.14 1.14 18.28
CA PRO A 393 -2.95 1.37 17.46
C PRO A 393 -2.32 2.73 17.79
N ALA A 394 -1.00 2.82 17.64
CA ALA A 394 -0.26 4.05 17.94
C ALA A 394 -0.68 5.23 17.07
N GLU A 395 -1.18 4.95 15.88
CA GLU A 395 -1.72 5.88 14.89
C GLU A 395 -2.88 6.69 15.47
N ILE A 396 -3.68 6.10 16.36
CA ILE A 396 -4.83 6.76 16.98
C ILE A 396 -4.39 7.73 18.08
N TYR A 397 -3.54 7.28 19.01
CA TYR A 397 -3.22 8.04 20.23
C TYR A 397 -1.90 8.82 20.18
N ARG A 398 -1.07 8.61 19.16
CA ARG A 398 0.22 9.30 18.92
C ARG A 398 0.38 9.69 17.44
N GLY A 399 -0.72 9.86 16.73
CA GLY A 399 -0.72 10.09 15.29
C GLY A 399 -1.95 10.84 14.82
N ASP A 400 -2.13 10.85 13.51
CA ASP A 400 -3.20 11.53 12.80
C ASP A 400 -4.38 10.60 12.44
N LEU A 401 -4.51 9.47 13.15
CA LEU A 401 -5.44 8.35 12.89
C LEU A 401 -5.05 7.40 11.76
N ALA A 402 -4.04 7.72 10.95
CA ALA A 402 -3.51 6.82 9.93
C ALA A 402 -2.01 6.60 10.08
N VAL A 403 -1.27 7.59 10.56
CA VAL A 403 0.19 7.58 10.65
C VAL A 403 0.63 8.14 11.99
N THR A 404 1.58 7.47 12.64
CA THR A 404 2.16 7.95 13.90
C THR A 404 3.07 9.16 13.65
N LEU A 405 3.21 10.06 14.63
CA LEU A 405 4.16 11.17 14.57
C LEU A 405 5.62 10.73 14.35
N LYS A 406 5.95 9.51 14.80
CA LYS A 406 7.27 8.89 14.61
C LYS A 406 7.43 8.41 13.17
N SER A 407 6.43 7.72 12.62
CA SER A 407 6.46 7.25 11.23
C SER A 407 6.40 8.40 10.23
N ALA A 408 5.69 9.47 10.55
CA ALA A 408 5.64 10.69 9.74
C ALA A 408 6.94 11.52 9.79
N ALA A 409 7.94 11.13 10.59
CA ALA A 409 9.22 11.80 10.66
C ALA A 409 10.30 11.02 9.92
N LEU A 410 11.27 11.74 9.34
CA LEU A 410 12.44 11.16 8.70
C LEU A 410 13.71 11.75 9.34
N GLN A 411 14.67 10.89 9.64
CA GLN A 411 15.93 11.30 10.26
C GLN A 411 16.68 12.28 9.35
N GLY A 412 17.23 13.35 9.92
CA GLY A 412 18.00 14.37 9.19
C GLY A 412 17.16 15.48 8.55
N VAL A 413 15.83 15.35 8.51
CA VAL A 413 14.95 16.45 8.08
C VAL A 413 14.79 17.46 9.21
N THR A 414 15.14 18.72 8.96
CA THR A 414 15.09 19.80 9.98
C THR A 414 13.79 20.59 9.95
N ARG A 415 13.18 20.74 8.76
CA ARG A 415 11.98 21.56 8.58
C ARG A 415 10.72 20.71 8.78
N ILE A 416 10.25 20.64 10.03
CA ILE A 416 9.09 19.82 10.44
C ILE A 416 8.02 20.69 11.10
N LYS A 417 6.77 20.58 10.62
CA LYS A 417 5.58 21.18 11.22
C LYS A 417 4.66 20.08 11.76
N THR A 418 4.19 20.24 12.99
CA THR A 418 3.16 19.37 13.58
C THR A 418 1.85 20.14 13.73
N LEU A 419 0.74 19.56 13.29
CA LEU A 419 -0.59 20.16 13.33
C LEU A 419 -1.55 19.27 14.12
N ASP A 420 -2.44 19.87 14.90
CA ASP A 420 -3.44 19.13 15.69
C ASP A 420 -4.69 18.83 14.85
N VAL A 421 -4.48 18.09 13.75
CA VAL A 421 -5.53 17.63 12.83
C VAL A 421 -5.31 16.16 12.46
N HIS A 422 -6.38 15.48 12.07
CA HIS A 422 -6.32 14.11 11.55
C HIS A 422 -5.85 14.06 10.08
N HIS A 423 -5.50 12.87 9.60
CA HIS A 423 -4.79 12.63 8.35
C HIS A 423 -5.40 13.34 7.15
N LEU A 424 -6.69 13.07 6.86
CA LEU A 424 -7.42 13.67 5.73
C LEU A 424 -7.56 15.20 5.82
N LYS A 425 -7.50 15.78 7.03
CA LYS A 425 -7.56 17.24 7.20
C LYS A 425 -6.21 17.91 7.02
N LEU A 426 -5.09 17.18 7.01
CA LEU A 426 -3.77 17.78 6.80
C LEU A 426 -3.67 18.49 5.45
N VAL A 427 -4.21 17.89 4.38
CA VAL A 427 -4.21 18.48 3.04
C VAL A 427 -5.23 19.60 2.86
N ALA A 428 -6.16 19.76 3.80
CA ALA A 428 -7.17 20.82 3.80
C ALA A 428 -6.91 21.93 4.83
N ASP A 429 -5.86 21.79 5.65
CA ASP A 429 -5.56 22.73 6.74
C ASP A 429 -4.80 23.95 6.23
N VAL A 430 -5.28 25.13 6.62
CA VAL A 430 -4.71 26.42 6.18
C VAL A 430 -3.24 26.57 6.62
N LYS A 431 -2.88 26.12 7.82
CA LYS A 431 -1.50 26.21 8.32
C LYS A 431 -0.59 25.23 7.60
N ALA A 432 -1.13 24.09 7.15
CA ALA A 432 -0.37 23.20 6.27
C ALA A 432 -0.05 23.90 4.95
N TRP A 433 -1.01 24.60 4.34
CA TRP A 433 -0.80 25.30 3.07
C TRP A 433 0.16 26.46 3.18
N GLU A 434 0.09 27.24 4.25
CA GLU A 434 1.06 28.31 4.55
C GLU A 434 2.48 27.72 4.59
N PHE A 435 2.66 26.61 5.31
CA PHE A 435 3.95 25.93 5.37
C PHE A 435 4.41 25.40 4.01
N VAL A 436 3.51 24.82 3.20
CA VAL A 436 3.83 24.39 1.81
C VAL A 436 4.30 25.59 0.98
N LYS A 437 3.57 26.71 1.02
CA LYS A 437 3.94 27.93 0.29
C LYS A 437 5.31 28.43 0.70
N ASP A 438 5.58 28.50 2.00
CA ASP A 438 6.88 28.90 2.53
C ASP A 438 8.01 27.92 2.16
N CYS A 439 7.71 26.65 1.86
CA CYS A 439 8.72 25.69 1.41
C CYS A 439 9.06 25.86 -0.07
N LEU A 440 8.05 26.14 -0.89
CA LEU A 440 8.15 26.18 -2.35
C LEU A 440 8.60 27.53 -2.89
N PHE A 441 8.18 28.62 -2.25
CA PHE A 441 8.36 29.98 -2.76
C PHE A 441 9.21 30.89 -1.87
N ALA A 442 9.66 30.44 -0.69
CA ALA A 442 10.69 31.17 0.04
C ALA A 442 12.06 30.90 -0.60
N ASP A 443 12.80 31.98 -0.83
CA ASP A 443 14.15 31.99 -1.40
C ASP A 443 15.15 31.21 -0.54
#